data_AF-A0A9P7Z9B9-F1
#
_entry.id   AF-A0A9P7Z9B9-F1
#
_cell.length_a   1.000
_cell.length_b   1.000
_cell.length_c   1.000
_cell.angle_alpha   90.00
_cell.angle_beta   90.00
_cell.angle_gamma   90.00
#
_symmetry.space_group_name_H-M   'P 1'
#
loop_
_entity.id
_entity.type
_entity.pdbx_description
1 polymer ?
#
loop_
_entity_poly.entity_id
_entity_poly.type
_entity_poly.pdbx_seq_one_letter_code
_entity_poly.pdbx_strand_id
1 'polypeptide(L)'
;MPPNTNAGYGPSKAAVHWLTLRIDADEEKNESFVVTPGWAQTDFGNAGAQYFGLKEAETPVEDSCSRMFKPIGEVTKASNDDSFGKLMKISCLFR
;
A
#
# COMPACT_ATOMS: atom_id res chain seq x y z
N MET A 1 19.28 -9.02 -18.06
CA MET A 1 18.27 -8.63 -17.05
C MET A 1 16.95 -8.56 -17.79
N PRO A 2 15.90 -9.32 -17.42
CA PRO A 2 14.64 -9.28 -18.16
C PRO A 2 14.08 -7.85 -18.08
N PRO A 3 13.46 -7.33 -19.16
CA PRO A 3 12.87 -5.99 -19.15
C PRO A 3 11.81 -5.93 -18.07
N ASN A 4 11.98 -4.99 -17.15
CA ASN A 4 11.07 -4.69 -16.06
C ASN A 4 9.73 -4.19 -16.62
N THR A 5 8.80 -5.12 -16.87
CA THR A 5 7.43 -4.85 -17.33
C THR A 5 6.62 -3.96 -16.37
N ASN A 6 7.14 -3.68 -15.17
CA ASN A 6 6.49 -2.90 -14.12
C ASN A 6 7.07 -1.49 -13.91
N ALA A 7 7.85 -0.96 -14.86
CA ALA A 7 8.48 0.35 -14.75
C ALA A 7 7.49 1.52 -14.53
N GLY A 8 6.22 1.39 -14.92
CA GLY A 8 5.17 2.36 -14.59
C GLY A 8 4.43 2.08 -13.27
N TYR A 9 4.28 0.80 -12.90
CA TYR A 9 3.54 0.40 -11.72
C TYR A 9 4.24 0.84 -10.42
N GLY A 10 5.55 0.59 -10.29
CA GLY A 10 6.31 0.99 -9.11
C GLY A 10 6.25 2.51 -8.84
N PRO A 11 6.62 3.36 -9.82
CA PRO A 11 6.57 4.81 -9.66
C PRO A 11 5.16 5.36 -9.42
N SER A 12 4.13 4.83 -10.08
CA SER A 12 2.74 5.27 -9.84
C SER A 12 2.29 4.97 -8.41
N LYS A 13 2.67 3.82 -7.83
CA LYS A 13 2.37 3.53 -6.42
C LYS A 13 3.17 4.42 -5.46
N ALA A 14 4.43 4.72 -5.77
CA ALA A 14 5.21 5.70 -4.99
C ALA A 14 4.59 7.11 -5.03
N ALA A 15 4.07 7.54 -6.19
CA ALA A 15 3.35 8.80 -6.32
C ALA A 15 2.06 8.83 -5.50
N VAL A 16 1.28 7.74 -5.46
CA VAL A 16 0.09 7.62 -4.61
C VAL A 16 0.44 7.88 -3.15
N HIS A 17 1.52 7.25 -2.65
CA HIS A 17 1.94 7.48 -1.27
C HIS A 17 2.28 8.95 -0.98
N TRP A 18 3.00 9.63 -1.87
CA TRP A 18 3.31 11.05 -1.70
C TRP A 18 2.05 11.93 -1.75
N LEU A 19 1.12 11.63 -2.65
CA LEU A 19 -0.14 12.35 -2.76
C LEU A 19 -1.00 12.19 -1.51
N THR A 20 -1.06 10.99 -0.93
CA THR A 20 -1.81 10.75 0.31
C THR A 20 -1.26 11.59 1.46
N LEU A 21 0.07 11.71 1.60
CA LEU A 21 0.68 12.59 2.61
C LEU A 21 0.33 14.07 2.37
N ARG A 22 0.28 14.50 1.11
CA ARG A 22 -0.06 15.89 0.77
C ARG A 22 -1.53 16.20 1.08
N ILE A 23 -2.44 15.27 0.77
CA ILE A 23 -3.87 15.38 1.04
C ILE A 23 -4.13 15.40 2.55
N ASP A 24 -3.45 14.53 3.31
CA ASP A 24 -3.56 14.49 4.78
C ASP A 24 -3.12 15.81 5.42
N ALA A 25 -2.07 16.43 4.87
CA ALA A 25 -1.54 17.70 5.34
C ALA A 25 -2.41 18.92 4.97
N ASP A 26 -3.35 18.81 4.02
CA ASP A 26 -4.15 19.95 3.55
C ASP A 26 -5.40 20.22 4.40
N GLU A 27 -5.98 19.22 5.08
CA GLU A 27 -7.20 19.38 5.89
C GLU A 27 -7.10 18.64 7.23
N GLU A 28 -7.07 19.38 8.34
CA GLU A 28 -6.88 18.80 9.69
C GLU A 28 -7.98 17.83 10.11
N LYS A 29 -9.18 17.93 9.54
CA LYS A 29 -10.34 17.10 9.87
C LYS A 29 -10.39 15.77 9.12
N ASN A 30 -9.60 15.59 8.08
CA ASN A 30 -9.62 14.39 7.26
C ASN A 30 -8.39 13.52 7.53
N GLU A 31 -8.58 12.21 7.62
CA GLU A 31 -7.49 11.24 7.81
C GLU A 31 -7.28 10.48 6.51
N SER A 32 -6.08 10.60 5.94
CA SER A 32 -5.74 9.94 4.67
C SER A 32 -4.61 8.93 4.87
N PHE A 33 -4.86 7.69 4.47
CA PHE A 33 -3.88 6.61 4.60
C PHE A 33 -3.88 5.73 3.35
N VAL A 34 -2.75 5.08 3.10
CA VAL A 34 -2.60 4.10 2.01
C VAL A 34 -2.72 2.70 2.59
N VAL A 35 -3.58 1.89 1.99
CA VAL A 35 -3.73 0.47 2.35
C VAL A 35 -3.10 -0.40 1.27
N THR A 36 -2.34 -1.40 1.71
CA THR A 36 -1.75 -2.42 0.83
C THR A 36 -2.52 -3.74 0.98
N PRO A 37 -3.12 -4.28 -0.10
CA PRO A 37 -3.91 -5.52 -0.04
C PRO A 37 -3.07 -6.80 0.14
N GLY A 38 -1.74 -6.70 0.11
CA GLY A 38 -0.84 -7.85 -0.04
C GLY A 38 -0.84 -8.40 -1.47
N TRP A 39 -0.35 -9.64 -1.64
CA TRP A 39 -0.37 -10.33 -2.94
C TRP A 39 -1.63 -11.19 -3.05
N ALA A 40 -2.72 -10.57 -3.46
CA ALA A 40 -4.04 -11.19 -3.52
C ALA A 40 -4.28 -11.99 -4.82
N GLN A 41 -5.07 -13.08 -4.74
CA GLN A 41 -5.49 -13.97 -5.83
C GLN A 41 -6.52 -13.33 -6.78
N THR A 42 -6.19 -12.14 -7.27
CA THR A 42 -6.92 -11.43 -8.32
C THR A 42 -6.36 -11.77 -9.70
N ASP A 43 -7.05 -11.43 -10.78
CA ASP A 43 -6.54 -11.62 -12.15
C ASP A 43 -5.14 -11.01 -12.32
N PHE A 44 -4.91 -9.81 -11.78
CA PHE A 44 -3.61 -9.15 -11.80
C PHE A 44 -2.56 -9.86 -10.93
N GLY A 45 -2.94 -10.25 -9.71
CA GLY A 45 -2.04 -10.94 -8.79
C GLY A 45 -1.61 -12.31 -9.31
N ASN A 46 -2.53 -13.06 -9.89
CA ASN A 46 -2.28 -14.38 -10.49
C ASN A 46 -1.50 -14.27 -11.80
N ALA A 47 -1.74 -13.25 -12.63
CA ALA A 47 -0.90 -12.97 -13.80
C ALA A 47 0.56 -12.69 -13.40
N GLY A 48 0.76 -11.93 -12.33
CA GLY A 48 2.09 -11.72 -11.74
C GLY A 48 2.70 -13.01 -11.20
N ALA A 49 1.92 -13.83 -10.48
CA ALA A 49 2.37 -15.11 -9.94
C ALA A 49 2.84 -16.06 -11.06
N GLN A 50 2.05 -16.18 -12.13
CA GLN A 50 2.38 -16.99 -13.29
C GLN A 50 3.63 -16.48 -14.03
N TYR A 51 3.81 -15.16 -14.13
CA TYR A 51 5.05 -14.58 -14.68
C TYR A 51 6.28 -15.00 -13.88
N PHE A 52 6.16 -15.15 -12.56
CA PHE A 52 7.22 -15.65 -11.67
C PHE A 52 7.26 -17.17 -11.50
N GLY A 53 6.45 -17.93 -12.26
CA GLY A 53 6.44 -19.40 -12.23
C GLY A 53 5.64 -20.02 -11.07
N LEU A 54 4.81 -19.23 -10.39
CA LEU A 54 3.88 -19.68 -9.35
C LEU A 54 2.50 -19.97 -9.96
N LYS A 55 1.73 -20.86 -9.33
CA LYS A 55 0.37 -21.21 -9.79
C LYS A 55 -0.61 -20.05 -9.60
N GLU A 56 -0.56 -19.42 -8.44
CA GLU A 56 -1.47 -18.36 -8.00
C GLU A 56 -0.78 -17.50 -6.92
N ALA A 57 -1.35 -16.32 -6.64
CA ALA A 57 -0.89 -15.45 -5.59
C ALA A 57 -1.12 -16.06 -4.18
N GLU A 58 -0.41 -15.55 -3.17
CA GLU A 58 -0.38 -16.15 -1.83
C GLU A 58 -1.70 -15.97 -1.05
N THR A 59 -2.37 -14.82 -1.19
CA THR A 59 -3.49 -14.44 -0.31
C THR A 59 -4.84 -14.57 -1.02
N PRO A 60 -5.82 -15.32 -0.49
CA PRO A 60 -7.19 -15.31 -0.98
C PRO A 60 -7.80 -13.89 -0.96
N VAL A 61 -8.74 -13.61 -1.88
CA VAL A 61 -9.32 -12.26 -2.02
C VAL A 61 -10.09 -11.87 -0.76
N GLU A 62 -10.81 -12.81 -0.16
CA GLU A 62 -11.62 -12.63 1.04
C GLU A 62 -10.76 -12.24 2.25
N ASP A 63 -9.60 -12.89 2.39
CA ASP A 63 -8.64 -12.60 3.45
C ASP A 63 -7.97 -11.25 3.24
N SER A 64 -7.63 -10.90 1.99
CA SER A 64 -7.11 -9.59 1.63
C SER A 64 -8.09 -8.47 2.00
N CYS A 65 -9.36 -8.60 1.58
CA CYS A 65 -10.42 -7.65 1.91
C CYS A 65 -10.61 -7.52 3.43
N SER A 66 -10.71 -8.64 4.14
CA SER A 66 -10.91 -8.66 5.59
C SER A 66 -9.76 -7.96 6.34
N ARG A 67 -8.51 -8.14 5.88
CA ARG A 67 -7.34 -7.46 6.46
C ARG A 67 -7.33 -5.96 6.18
N MET A 68 -7.80 -5.52 5.00
CA MET A 68 -7.90 -4.10 4.66
C MET A 68 -8.99 -3.37 5.46
N PHE A 69 -10.10 -4.03 5.78
CA PHE A 69 -11.20 -3.42 6.52
C PHE A 69 -10.91 -3.18 8.01
N LYS A 70 -10.06 -4.02 8.63
CA LYS A 70 -9.68 -3.88 10.04
C LYS A 70 -9.12 -2.49 10.39
N PRO A 71 -8.06 -1.99 9.72
CA PRO A 71 -7.52 -0.67 10.04
C PRO A 71 -8.52 0.45 9.76
N ILE A 72 -9.37 0.34 8.72
CA ILE A 72 -10.36 1.38 8.37
C ILE A 72 -11.30 1.70 9.54
N GLY A 73 -11.71 0.69 10.31
CA GLY A 73 -12.58 0.87 11.48
C GLY A 73 -11.88 1.46 12.71
N GLU A 74 -10.55 1.48 12.71
CA GLU A 74 -9.71 1.86 13.86
C GLU A 74 -8.88 3.14 13.59
N VAL A 75 -8.88 3.66 12.35
CA VAL A 75 -8.08 4.84 11.99
C VAL A 75 -8.55 6.06 12.77
N THR A 76 -7.67 6.57 13.61
CA THR A 76 -7.78 7.88 14.27
C THR A 76 -6.46 8.64 14.15
N LYS A 77 -6.50 9.98 14.07
CA LYS A 77 -5.30 10.84 13.92
C LYS A 77 -4.21 10.57 14.94
N ALA A 78 -4.59 10.20 16.16
CA ALA A 78 -3.66 9.86 17.25
C ALA A 78 -2.99 8.49 17.07
N SER A 79 -3.66 7.54 16.40
CA SER A 79 -3.13 6.19 16.14
C SER A 79 -2.14 6.13 14.97
N ASN A 80 -2.19 7.14 14.09
CA ASN A 80 -1.37 7.25 12.88
C ASN A 80 0.10 7.64 13.16
N ASP A 81 0.46 8.03 14.39
CA ASP A 81 1.85 8.39 14.72
C ASP A 81 2.76 7.15 14.88
N ASP A 82 2.19 5.99 15.27
CA ASP A 82 2.98 4.78 15.62
C ASP A 82 2.52 3.45 15.00
N SER A 83 1.41 3.39 14.25
CA SER A 83 0.86 2.11 13.79
C SER A 83 0.83 1.96 12.26
N PHE A 84 1.63 1.03 11.75
CA PHE A 84 1.44 0.32 10.47
C PHE A 84 1.18 1.16 9.20
N GLY A 85 1.76 2.36 9.11
CA GLY A 85 1.69 3.22 7.91
C GLY A 85 2.96 4.03 7.66
N LYS A 86 4.04 3.77 8.39
CA LYS A 86 5.31 4.47 8.22
C LYS A 86 5.99 4.01 6.93
N LEU A 87 5.67 4.69 5.83
CA LEU A 87 6.73 5.30 5.04
C LEU A 87 7.65 6.00 6.03
N MET A 88 8.88 5.51 6.14
CA MET A 88 9.94 6.07 6.98
C MET A 88 9.77 7.59 7.14
N LYS A 89 9.66 8.07 8.39
CA LYS A 89 9.91 9.48 8.70
C LYS A 89 11.29 9.78 8.10
N ILE A 90 11.33 10.50 6.98
CA ILE A 90 12.54 11.07 6.37
C ILE A 90 13.18 12.14 7.28
N SER A 91 12.61 12.38 8.46
CA SER A 91 13.19 13.21 9.50
C SER A 91 14.51 12.68 10.11
N CYS A 92 14.99 11.50 9.70
CA CYS A 92 16.33 11.01 10.06
C CYS A 92 17.41 11.32 9.01
N LEU A 93 17.11 12.08 7.94
CA LEU A 93 18.11 12.47 6.93
C LEU A 93 18.47 13.96 6.91
N PHE A 94 17.84 14.79 7.76
CA PHE A 94 18.21 16.20 7.94
C PHE A 94 18.00 16.68 9.39
N ARG A 95 18.53 15.92 10.35
CA ARG A 95 18.97 16.48 11.63
C ARG A 95 20.07 15.63 12.24
#